data_AF-A0A919WS74-F1
#
_entry.id   AF-A0A919WS74-F1
#
_cell.length_a   1.000
_cell.length_b   1.000
_cell.length_c   1.000
_cell.angle_alpha   90.00
_cell.angle_beta   90.00
_cell.angle_gamma   90.00
#
_symmetry.space_group_name_H-M   'P 1'
#
loop_
_entity.id
_entity.type
_entity.pdbx_description
1 polymer ?
#
loop_
_entity_poly.entity_id
_entity_poly.type
_entity_poly.pdbx_seq_one_letter_code
_entity_poly.pdbx_strand_id
1 'polypeptide(L)'
;MRILFSSIVITLFSLGLMISSALAEDIETYEVGSSNLNVRSSPSHSAPIIGELQKGDQIRVFEENAFGWVKTYFGGEEAWVASQYLSKQSSTTAATTTTGQEDQVTIIDNDVRVRTGPSTDHGIIKQVSKNSTYPIVNQSNDWVEVKLDDGSTGWIAMWLTDMNGESASISTPIVEQSKNTSSLSGANIVIDPGHGGVDPGAIGLNNILEKDMTMTTANVVAQKLRDAGATVIMTRDNDYYVSLENRTQVSRDYNTDVFISLHYNAHSAHNVGGIETHYYTGGNSYELAKEVQAELDSSTPLRGRGIQQSAFQVIRENNAPSILVELGFITNPNELAFIQTQEYQNNVANGIVEGIRHYFAQ
;
A
#
# COMPACT_ATOMS: atom_id res chain seq x y z
N MET A 1 -40.77 41.19 -61.39
CA MET A 1 -41.41 40.55 -60.23
C MET A 1 -40.31 40.25 -59.22
N ARG A 2 -40.25 41.04 -58.14
CA ARG A 2 -39.22 40.97 -57.09
C ARG A 2 -39.42 39.67 -56.29
N ILE A 3 -38.35 38.89 -56.06
CA ILE A 3 -38.36 37.84 -55.05
C ILE A 3 -37.13 38.03 -54.17
N LEU A 4 -37.42 38.12 -52.87
CA LEU A 4 -36.53 38.48 -51.78
C LEU A 4 -35.52 37.37 -51.49
N PHE A 5 -34.27 37.76 -51.20
CA PHE A 5 -33.32 36.91 -50.48
C PHE A 5 -33.69 36.94 -48.99
N SER A 6 -34.10 35.79 -48.45
CA SER A 6 -34.27 35.58 -47.01
C SER A 6 -32.94 35.07 -46.46
N SER A 7 -32.23 35.91 -45.71
CA SER A 7 -31.00 35.54 -45.01
C SER A 7 -31.35 34.74 -43.76
N ILE A 8 -31.00 33.46 -43.75
CA ILE A 8 -31.00 32.62 -42.54
C ILE A 8 -29.77 33.01 -41.70
N VAL A 9 -30.03 33.60 -40.53
CA VAL A 9 -29.01 33.83 -39.50
C VAL A 9 -28.83 32.51 -38.74
N ILE A 10 -27.71 31.84 -38.97
CA ILE A 10 -27.28 30.69 -38.15
C ILE A 10 -26.53 31.24 -36.94
N THR A 11 -27.17 31.25 -35.79
CA THR A 11 -26.52 31.56 -34.52
C THR A 11 -25.68 30.35 -34.10
N LEU A 12 -24.35 30.39 -34.33
CA LEU A 12 -23.43 29.41 -33.76
C LEU A 12 -23.36 29.62 -32.24
N PHE A 13 -23.89 28.66 -31.49
CA PHE A 13 -23.66 28.56 -30.05
C PHE A 13 -22.28 27.90 -29.85
N SER A 14 -21.23 28.72 -29.74
CA SER A 14 -19.90 28.24 -29.34
C SER A 14 -19.93 27.90 -27.85
N LEU A 15 -20.19 26.63 -27.53
CA LEU A 15 -20.02 26.09 -26.19
C LEU A 15 -18.51 25.98 -25.94
N GLY A 16 -17.93 27.00 -25.33
CA GLY A 16 -16.54 26.96 -24.88
C GLY A 16 -16.40 25.90 -23.79
N LEU A 17 -15.81 24.76 -24.12
CA LEU A 17 -15.29 23.85 -23.11
C LEU A 17 -14.12 24.58 -22.43
N MET A 18 -14.35 24.99 -21.19
CA MET A 18 -13.28 25.37 -20.28
C MET A 18 -12.41 24.14 -20.05
N ILE A 19 -11.22 24.11 -20.66
CA ILE A 19 -10.19 23.15 -20.30
C ILE A 19 -9.75 23.56 -18.89
N SER A 20 -10.21 22.83 -17.88
CA SER A 20 -9.69 22.98 -16.52
C SER A 20 -8.22 22.57 -16.57
N SER A 21 -7.33 23.49 -16.20
CA SER A 21 -5.90 23.22 -16.10
C SER A 21 -5.67 22.20 -14.98
N ALA A 22 -5.40 20.95 -15.36
CA ALA A 22 -4.85 19.98 -14.44
C ALA A 22 -3.51 20.52 -13.92
N LEU A 23 -3.38 20.57 -12.59
CA LEU A 23 -2.11 20.81 -11.92
C LEU A 23 -1.12 19.77 -12.43
N ALA A 24 0.01 20.23 -12.95
CA ALA A 24 1.08 19.35 -13.34
C ALA A 24 1.61 18.68 -12.06
N GLU A 25 1.27 17.42 -11.89
CA GLU A 25 2.08 16.45 -11.15
C GLU A 25 3.54 16.64 -11.59
N ASP A 26 4.53 16.46 -10.72
CA ASP A 26 5.94 16.52 -11.12
C ASP A 26 6.23 15.31 -12.03
N ILE A 27 5.79 15.44 -13.29
CA ILE A 27 5.93 14.44 -14.32
C ILE A 27 7.37 14.55 -14.80
N GLU A 28 8.17 13.64 -14.29
CA GLU A 28 9.54 13.50 -14.73
C GLU A 28 9.55 13.00 -16.18
N THR A 29 10.29 13.70 -17.04
CA THR A 29 10.42 13.32 -18.44
C THR A 29 11.67 12.46 -18.61
N TYR A 30 11.50 11.27 -19.17
CA TYR A 30 12.57 10.32 -19.46
C TYR A 30 12.71 10.14 -20.97
N GLU A 31 13.92 9.93 -21.43
CA GLU A 31 14.22 9.56 -22.82
C GLU A 31 14.52 8.06 -22.92
N VAL A 32 13.97 7.40 -23.95
CA VAL A 32 14.22 5.98 -24.24
C VAL A 32 15.61 5.80 -24.87
N GLY A 33 16.49 5.05 -24.20
CA GLY A 33 17.87 4.82 -24.65
C GLY A 33 18.05 3.65 -25.61
N SER A 34 17.08 2.74 -25.70
CA SER A 34 17.12 1.51 -26.50
C SER A 34 16.35 1.60 -27.80
N SER A 35 16.78 0.88 -28.84
CA SER A 35 16.12 0.88 -30.17
C SER A 35 14.72 0.26 -30.19
N ASN A 36 14.38 -0.61 -29.23
CA ASN A 36 13.02 -1.13 -29.09
C ASN A 36 12.75 -1.40 -27.60
N LEU A 37 11.87 -0.61 -27.00
CA LEU A 37 11.40 -0.75 -25.62
C LEU A 37 9.94 -1.20 -25.62
N ASN A 38 9.70 -2.41 -25.13
CA ASN A 38 8.34 -2.95 -24.99
C ASN A 38 7.54 -2.16 -23.95
N VAL A 39 6.35 -1.74 -24.36
CA VAL A 39 5.31 -1.17 -23.50
C VAL A 39 4.33 -2.26 -23.11
N ARG A 40 4.08 -2.42 -21.81
CA ARG A 40 3.32 -3.55 -21.27
C ARG A 40 2.13 -3.11 -20.43
N SER A 41 1.14 -3.98 -20.33
CA SER A 41 -0.06 -3.73 -19.51
C SER A 41 0.21 -3.81 -18.01
N SER A 42 1.35 -4.37 -17.57
CA SER A 42 1.73 -4.55 -16.16
C SER A 42 3.26 -4.61 -16.03
N PRO A 43 3.85 -4.35 -14.84
CA PRO A 43 5.30 -4.29 -14.65
C PRO A 43 5.94 -5.68 -14.56
N SER A 44 5.89 -6.43 -15.66
CA SER A 44 6.43 -7.79 -15.75
C SER A 44 6.91 -8.11 -17.16
N HIS A 45 8.00 -8.87 -17.27
CA HIS A 45 8.49 -9.39 -18.55
C HIS A 45 7.52 -10.36 -19.24
N SER A 46 6.58 -10.94 -18.51
CA SER A 46 5.54 -11.83 -19.04
C SER A 46 4.21 -11.13 -19.35
N ALA A 47 4.04 -9.85 -19.00
CA ALA A 47 2.81 -9.11 -19.27
C ALA A 47 2.61 -8.88 -20.78
N PRO A 48 1.36 -8.87 -21.29
CA PRO A 48 1.07 -8.53 -22.68
C PRO A 48 1.78 -7.26 -23.14
N ILE A 49 2.40 -7.33 -24.33
CA ILE A 49 2.98 -6.17 -25.00
C ILE A 49 1.84 -5.43 -25.70
N ILE A 50 1.60 -4.20 -25.28
CA ILE A 50 0.53 -3.33 -25.81
C ILE A 50 1.06 -2.26 -26.75
N GLY A 51 2.39 -2.14 -26.85
CA GLY A 51 3.07 -1.22 -27.75
C GLY A 51 4.58 -1.32 -27.66
N GLU A 52 5.25 -0.48 -28.43
CA GLU A 52 6.71 -0.35 -28.44
C GLU A 52 7.09 1.13 -28.53
N LEU A 53 8.17 1.51 -27.86
CA LEU A 53 8.81 2.81 -27.93
C LEU A 53 10.20 2.68 -28.57
N GLN A 54 10.60 3.70 -29.31
CA GLN A 54 11.86 3.76 -30.03
C GLN A 54 12.88 4.62 -29.30
N LYS A 55 14.16 4.45 -29.65
CA LYS A 55 15.24 5.28 -29.09
C LYS A 55 14.99 6.76 -29.37
N GLY A 56 15.08 7.58 -28.33
CA GLY A 56 14.84 9.02 -28.39
C GLY A 56 13.39 9.43 -28.10
N ASP A 57 12.46 8.47 -28.00
CA ASP A 57 11.10 8.76 -27.56
C ASP A 57 11.13 9.33 -26.14
N GLN A 58 10.30 10.35 -25.89
CA GLN A 58 10.14 10.96 -24.58
C GLN A 58 8.88 10.43 -23.93
N ILE A 59 9.02 9.96 -22.70
CA ILE A 59 7.90 9.49 -21.89
C ILE A 59 7.82 10.26 -20.59
N ARG A 60 6.60 10.33 -20.09
CA ARG A 60 6.23 10.93 -18.83
C ARG A 60 6.15 9.81 -17.79
N VAL A 61 6.99 9.87 -16.78
CA VAL A 61 6.99 8.92 -15.68
C VAL A 61 6.33 9.57 -14.48
N PHE A 62 5.36 8.89 -13.91
CA PHE A 62 4.63 9.35 -12.73
C PHE A 62 4.65 8.32 -11.58
N GLU A 63 5.20 7.13 -11.81
CA GLU A 63 5.40 6.11 -10.78
C GLU A 63 6.61 5.23 -11.16
N GLU A 64 7.47 4.90 -10.19
CA GLU A 64 8.51 3.87 -10.33
C GLU A 64 8.31 2.85 -9.22
N ASN A 65 8.33 1.57 -9.56
CA ASN A 65 8.26 0.51 -8.56
C ASN A 65 9.65 0.00 -8.17
N ALA A 66 9.73 -0.68 -7.02
CA ALA A 66 10.98 -1.23 -6.49
C ALA A 66 11.64 -2.32 -7.36
N PHE A 67 10.99 -2.72 -8.46
CA PHE A 67 11.38 -3.85 -9.31
C PHE A 67 11.85 -3.42 -10.71
N GLY A 68 12.20 -2.14 -10.90
CA GLY A 68 12.80 -1.64 -12.13
C GLY A 68 11.81 -1.40 -13.27
N TRP A 69 10.55 -1.09 -12.94
CA TRP A 69 9.52 -0.66 -13.88
C TRP A 69 9.02 0.73 -13.54
N VAL A 70 8.78 1.52 -14.58
CA VAL A 70 8.09 2.80 -14.46
C VAL A 70 6.73 2.77 -15.15
N LYS A 71 5.80 3.55 -14.61
CA LYS A 71 4.48 3.76 -15.16
C LYS A 71 4.44 5.02 -16.00
N THR A 72 3.81 4.92 -17.16
CA THR A 72 3.66 5.99 -18.15
C THR A 72 2.29 5.89 -18.84
N TYR A 73 1.98 6.81 -19.75
CA TYR A 73 0.82 6.73 -20.62
C TYR A 73 1.22 6.27 -22.03
N PHE A 74 0.48 5.34 -22.61
CA PHE A 74 0.62 4.90 -24.00
C PHE A 74 -0.75 4.77 -24.65
N GLY A 75 -0.96 5.48 -25.77
CA GLY A 75 -2.27 5.49 -26.45
C GLY A 75 -3.42 6.09 -25.64
N GLY A 76 -3.12 6.83 -24.56
CA GLY A 76 -4.12 7.38 -23.62
C GLY A 76 -4.46 6.47 -22.43
N GLU A 77 -3.86 5.28 -22.36
CA GLU A 77 -4.03 4.33 -21.25
C GLU A 77 -2.74 4.23 -20.42
N GLU A 78 -2.87 3.80 -19.17
CA GLU A 78 -1.71 3.53 -18.30
C GLU A 78 -0.93 2.31 -18.80
N ALA A 79 0.39 2.41 -18.77
CA ALA A 79 1.28 1.39 -19.27
C ALA A 79 2.59 1.34 -18.49
N TRP A 80 3.32 0.23 -18.64
CA TRP A 80 4.56 -0.04 -17.92
C TRP A 80 5.72 -0.28 -18.88
N VAL A 81 6.88 0.29 -18.56
CA VAL A 81 8.15 0.06 -19.28
C VAL A 81 9.28 -0.17 -18.28
N ALA A 82 10.30 -0.93 -18.69
CA ALA A 82 11.43 -1.23 -17.81
C ALA A 82 12.35 0.00 -17.67
N SER A 83 12.60 0.44 -16.43
CA SER A 83 13.27 1.69 -16.10
C SER A 83 14.73 1.73 -16.54
N GLN A 84 15.39 0.56 -16.57
CA GLN A 84 16.78 0.41 -17.03
C GLN A 84 17.06 0.86 -18.48
N TYR A 85 16.02 1.04 -19.29
CA TYR A 85 16.14 1.53 -20.67
C TYR A 85 15.88 3.03 -20.82
N LEU A 86 15.73 3.74 -19.72
CA LEU A 86 15.37 5.16 -19.68
C LEU A 86 16.51 6.02 -19.12
N SER A 87 16.58 7.26 -19.57
CA SER A 87 17.46 8.30 -18.99
C SER A 87 16.66 9.54 -18.58
N LYS A 88 16.74 9.89 -17.30
CA LYS A 88 16.06 11.05 -16.69
C LYS A 88 16.59 12.37 -17.26
N GLN A 89 15.69 13.24 -17.72
CA GLN A 89 16.03 14.59 -18.17
C GLN A 89 15.88 15.60 -17.02
N SER A 90 16.81 16.55 -16.91
CA SER A 90 16.75 17.62 -15.89
C SER A 90 15.92 18.80 -16.42
N SER A 91 14.85 19.18 -15.71
CA SER A 91 14.02 20.33 -16.05
C SER A 91 14.44 21.58 -15.25
N THR A 92 14.80 22.66 -15.93
CA THR A 92 14.98 24.01 -15.36
C THR A 92 13.67 24.83 -15.37
N THR A 93 13.26 25.26 -14.17
CA THR A 93 12.61 26.54 -13.77
C THR A 93 11.26 26.99 -14.38
N ALA A 94 10.27 27.28 -13.52
CA ALA A 94 9.66 28.61 -13.26
C ALA A 94 8.17 28.54 -12.87
N ALA A 95 7.84 29.00 -11.66
CA ALA A 95 6.48 29.05 -11.12
C ALA A 95 5.68 30.27 -11.63
N THR A 96 4.35 30.11 -11.77
CA THR A 96 3.40 31.23 -11.83
C THR A 96 2.16 30.88 -11.01
N THR A 97 1.78 31.79 -10.12
CA THR A 97 0.75 31.68 -9.09
C THR A 97 -0.61 32.17 -9.60
N THR A 98 -1.70 31.47 -9.27
CA THR A 98 -3.06 32.06 -9.20
C THR A 98 -3.86 31.47 -8.04
N THR A 99 -4.44 32.37 -7.26
CA THR A 99 -5.21 32.21 -6.02
C THR A 99 -6.69 31.87 -6.25
N GLY A 100 -7.19 30.84 -5.56
CA GLY A 100 -8.60 30.61 -5.20
C GLY A 100 -8.63 30.17 -3.73
N GLN A 101 -9.70 30.47 -2.98
CA GLN A 101 -9.76 30.15 -1.54
C GLN A 101 -9.63 28.63 -1.33
N GLU A 102 -8.49 28.22 -0.76
CA GLU A 102 -8.12 26.83 -0.50
C GLU A 102 -8.73 26.38 0.84
N ASP A 103 -9.42 25.23 0.85
CA ASP A 103 -9.79 24.50 2.07
C ASP A 103 -8.54 24.31 2.96
N GLN A 104 -8.66 24.35 4.28
CA GLN A 104 -7.49 24.29 5.19
C GLN A 104 -7.63 23.19 6.24
N VAL A 105 -6.49 22.67 6.69
CA VAL A 105 -6.38 21.79 7.87
C VAL A 105 -5.81 22.55 9.05
N THR A 106 -6.30 22.24 10.26
CA THR A 106 -5.70 22.70 11.52
C THR A 106 -4.92 21.59 12.19
N ILE A 107 -3.67 21.84 12.60
CA ILE A 107 -2.84 20.86 13.31
C ILE A 107 -3.33 20.69 14.75
N ILE A 108 -3.60 19.46 15.20
CA ILE A 108 -4.17 19.20 16.54
C ILE A 108 -3.15 18.81 17.61
N ASP A 109 -1.90 18.52 17.23
CA ASP A 109 -0.82 18.11 18.13
C ASP A 109 0.48 18.91 17.94
N ASN A 110 1.36 18.89 18.93
CA ASN A 110 2.72 19.42 18.82
C ASN A 110 3.62 18.36 18.16
N ASP A 111 4.62 18.79 17.39
CA ASP A 111 5.61 17.93 16.70
C ASP A 111 5.12 17.14 15.47
N VAL A 112 4.06 17.61 14.81
CA VAL A 112 3.55 17.01 13.58
C VAL A 112 4.56 17.17 12.45
N ARG A 113 4.93 16.06 11.81
CA ARG A 113 5.93 16.02 10.73
C ARG A 113 5.28 16.21 9.38
N VAL A 114 5.76 17.20 8.64
CA VAL A 114 5.46 17.40 7.22
C VAL A 114 6.48 16.63 6.40
N ARG A 115 6.01 15.79 5.48
CA ARG A 115 6.84 14.84 4.74
C ARG A 115 6.83 15.07 3.24
N THR A 116 7.82 14.52 2.54
CA THR A 116 7.94 14.60 1.08
C THR A 116 6.93 13.71 0.34
N GLY A 117 6.10 12.92 1.03
CA GLY A 117 5.09 12.05 0.42
C GLY A 117 4.11 11.45 1.45
N PRO A 118 3.01 10.83 1.01
CA PRO A 118 1.88 10.38 1.84
C PRO A 118 2.15 9.06 2.58
N SER A 119 3.26 8.98 3.31
CA SER A 119 3.59 7.86 4.17
C SER A 119 4.62 8.25 5.24
N THR A 120 4.75 7.42 6.27
CA THR A 120 5.77 7.62 7.31
C THR A 120 7.20 7.32 6.83
N ASP A 121 7.36 6.66 5.68
CA ASP A 121 8.65 6.29 5.08
C ASP A 121 9.25 7.43 4.22
N HIS A 122 8.46 8.45 3.89
CA HIS A 122 8.94 9.63 3.19
C HIS A 122 9.74 10.57 4.10
N GLY A 123 10.74 11.24 3.51
CA GLY A 123 11.63 12.16 4.21
C GLY A 123 10.87 13.29 4.90
N ILE A 124 11.36 13.71 6.07
CA ILE A 124 10.76 14.81 6.83
C ILE A 124 11.28 16.13 6.25
N ILE A 125 10.37 16.99 5.82
CA ILE A 125 10.67 18.36 5.38
C ILE A 125 10.88 19.24 6.62
N LYS A 126 9.89 19.22 7.52
CA LYS A 126 9.88 20.02 8.75
C LYS A 126 8.89 19.47 9.77
N GLN A 127 8.93 20.04 10.97
CA GLN A 127 7.85 19.90 11.95
C GLN A 127 6.99 21.16 11.98
N VAL A 128 5.71 21.00 12.30
CA VAL A 128 4.72 22.07 12.46
C VAL A 128 4.03 21.94 13.81
N SER A 129 3.57 23.07 14.34
CA SER A 129 3.05 23.17 15.70
C SER A 129 1.53 23.09 15.75
N LYS A 130 0.99 22.74 16.91
CA LYS A 130 -0.44 22.73 17.17
C LYS A 130 -1.08 24.10 16.87
N ASN A 131 -2.30 24.07 16.34
CA ASN A 131 -3.10 25.19 15.87
C ASN A 131 -2.57 25.94 14.64
N SER A 132 -1.44 25.52 14.06
CA SER A 132 -1.07 26.00 12.72
C SER A 132 -2.12 25.54 11.71
N THR A 133 -2.45 26.40 10.74
CA THR A 133 -3.35 26.04 9.64
C THR A 133 -2.62 26.05 8.32
N TYR A 134 -2.93 25.07 7.47
CA TYR A 134 -2.32 24.97 6.14
C TYR A 134 -3.39 24.72 5.08
N PRO A 135 -3.31 25.39 3.93
CA PRO A 135 -4.16 25.08 2.79
C PRO A 135 -3.94 23.67 2.28
N ILE A 136 -5.03 22.97 1.98
CA ILE A 136 -5.05 21.64 1.38
C ILE A 136 -4.81 21.79 -0.12
N VAL A 137 -3.87 20.99 -0.63
CA VAL A 137 -3.54 20.88 -2.05
C VAL A 137 -4.11 19.59 -2.64
N ASN A 138 -3.99 18.47 -1.92
CA ASN A 138 -4.44 17.15 -2.35
C ASN A 138 -4.68 16.21 -1.16
N GLN A 139 -5.24 15.03 -1.41
CA GLN A 139 -5.40 13.95 -0.43
C GLN A 139 -5.05 12.61 -1.08
N SER A 140 -4.40 11.73 -0.30
CA SER A 140 -4.04 10.38 -0.72
C SER A 140 -4.04 9.47 0.50
N ASN A 141 -4.93 8.48 0.49
CA ASN A 141 -5.22 7.62 1.66
C ASN A 141 -5.50 8.47 2.92
N ASP A 142 -4.82 8.18 4.02
CA ASP A 142 -4.92 8.92 5.30
C ASP A 142 -3.96 10.12 5.38
N TRP A 143 -3.51 10.66 4.25
CA TRP A 143 -2.60 11.80 4.21
C TRP A 143 -3.21 12.96 3.42
N VAL A 144 -2.95 14.16 3.92
CA VAL A 144 -3.31 15.42 3.30
C VAL A 144 -2.04 16.13 2.85
N GLU A 145 -1.99 16.51 1.59
CA GLU A 145 -0.94 17.38 1.07
C GLU A 145 -1.32 18.82 1.36
N VAL A 146 -0.41 19.56 1.97
CA VAL A 146 -0.63 20.94 2.36
C VAL A 146 0.40 21.87 1.76
N LYS A 147 0.00 23.13 1.56
CA LYS A 147 0.87 24.20 1.08
C LYS A 147 1.57 24.89 2.25
N LEU A 148 2.89 24.97 2.18
CA LEU A 148 3.74 25.59 3.20
C LEU A 148 3.99 27.08 2.89
N ASP A 149 4.47 27.82 3.90
CA ASP A 149 4.68 29.28 3.84
C ASP A 149 5.67 29.72 2.74
N ASP A 150 6.61 28.86 2.37
CA ASP A 150 7.60 29.09 1.31
C ASP A 150 7.09 28.75 -0.10
N GLY A 151 5.83 28.30 -0.20
CA GLY A 151 5.18 27.90 -1.45
C GLY A 151 5.42 26.44 -1.86
N SER A 152 6.24 25.68 -1.12
CA SER A 152 6.38 24.24 -1.32
C SER A 152 5.15 23.48 -0.78
N THR A 153 5.04 22.20 -1.13
CA THR A 153 4.02 21.31 -0.57
C THR A 153 4.66 20.25 0.33
N GLY A 154 3.83 19.65 1.19
CA GLY A 154 4.24 18.51 1.99
C GLY A 154 3.07 17.80 2.63
N TRP A 155 3.28 16.55 2.99
CA TRP A 155 2.23 15.64 3.43
C TRP A 155 2.17 15.55 4.94
N ILE A 156 0.95 15.65 5.48
CA ILE A 156 0.63 15.52 6.90
C ILE A 156 -0.40 14.39 7.05
N ALA A 157 -0.26 13.56 8.07
CA ALA A 157 -1.24 12.51 8.32
C ALA A 157 -2.56 13.12 8.80
N MET A 158 -3.68 12.70 8.21
CA MET A 158 -5.01 13.28 8.46
C MET A 158 -5.45 13.11 9.92
N TRP A 159 -5.02 12.05 10.62
CA TRP A 159 -5.28 11.85 12.05
C TRP A 159 -4.56 12.86 12.97
N LEU A 160 -3.65 13.68 12.44
CA LEU A 160 -3.00 14.80 13.14
C LEU A 160 -3.60 16.15 12.76
N THR A 161 -4.73 16.15 12.06
CA THR A 161 -5.40 17.35 11.56
C THR A 161 -6.89 17.36 11.90
N ASP A 162 -7.45 18.57 12.03
CA ASP A 162 -8.90 18.81 12.07
C ASP A 162 -9.29 19.58 10.80
N MET A 163 -10.23 19.02 10.04
CA MET A 163 -10.67 19.55 8.76
C MET A 163 -11.94 20.38 8.82
N ASN A 164 -12.71 20.41 9.92
CA ASN A 164 -13.89 21.29 10.11
C ASN A 164 -14.67 21.02 11.42
N GLY A 165 -14.00 20.84 12.56
CA GLY A 165 -14.66 20.86 13.87
C GLY A 165 -15.58 19.67 14.17
N GLU A 166 -15.40 18.52 13.52
CA GLU A 166 -15.98 17.25 13.97
C GLU A 166 -14.94 16.46 14.78
N SER A 167 -14.95 16.73 16.08
CA SER A 167 -14.21 15.95 17.07
C SER A 167 -14.72 14.50 17.12
N ALA A 168 -14.01 13.57 16.48
CA ALA A 168 -14.11 12.16 16.81
C ALA A 168 -13.35 11.92 18.14
N SER A 169 -14.04 12.19 19.24
CA SER A 169 -13.61 11.83 20.58
C SER A 169 -13.71 10.31 20.74
N ILE A 170 -12.69 9.56 20.36
CA ILE A 170 -12.63 8.13 20.68
C ILE A 170 -12.13 8.01 22.13
N SER A 171 -13.10 7.93 23.04
CA SER A 171 -12.88 7.48 24.39
C SER A 171 -12.65 5.96 24.34
N THR A 172 -11.39 5.53 24.21
CA THR A 172 -11.03 4.13 24.42
C THR A 172 -11.21 3.79 25.90
N PRO A 173 -11.91 2.70 26.25
CA PRO A 173 -11.83 2.17 27.60
C PRO A 173 -10.41 1.63 27.81
N ILE A 174 -9.73 2.20 28.79
CA ILE A 174 -8.41 1.77 29.25
C ILE A 174 -8.61 0.39 29.89
N VAL A 175 -8.15 -0.66 29.21
CA VAL A 175 -7.69 -1.87 29.90
C VAL A 175 -6.19 -1.76 29.96
N GLU A 176 -5.68 -1.35 31.11
CA GLU A 176 -4.28 -1.48 31.48
C GLU A 176 -3.91 -2.96 31.45
N GLN A 177 -3.02 -3.33 30.53
CA GLN A 177 -2.00 -4.32 30.84
C GLN A 177 -0.66 -3.85 30.25
N SER A 178 0.18 -3.32 31.14
CA SER A 178 1.60 -3.17 30.89
C SER A 178 2.23 -4.56 30.68
N LYS A 179 2.51 -4.92 29.43
CA LYS A 179 3.53 -5.90 29.09
C LYS A 179 4.64 -5.17 28.33
N ASN A 180 5.88 -5.49 28.68
CA ASN A 180 7.10 -4.85 28.21
C ASN A 180 7.08 -4.61 26.69
N THR A 181 6.93 -3.36 26.26
CA THR A 181 7.00 -2.97 24.86
C THR A 181 8.46 -2.88 24.40
N SER A 182 9.18 -4.01 24.36
CA SER A 182 10.51 -4.10 23.74
C SER A 182 10.41 -3.70 22.26
N SER A 183 10.99 -2.56 21.91
CA SER A 183 10.98 -2.05 20.53
C SER A 183 11.52 -3.10 19.55
N LEU A 184 10.93 -3.17 18.36
CA LEU A 184 11.41 -4.00 17.24
C LEU A 184 12.49 -3.29 16.41
N SER A 185 13.14 -2.26 16.97
CA SER A 185 14.17 -1.48 16.29
C SER A 185 15.34 -2.36 15.84
N GLY A 186 15.67 -2.26 14.56
CA GLY A 186 16.78 -3.01 13.95
C GLY A 186 16.38 -4.37 13.38
N ALA A 187 15.14 -4.82 13.54
CA ALA A 187 14.63 -6.03 12.89
C ALA A 187 14.17 -5.74 11.45
N ASN A 188 14.63 -6.55 10.50
CA ASN A 188 14.15 -6.58 9.12
C ASN A 188 13.05 -7.65 8.98
N ILE A 189 11.81 -7.20 8.81
CA ILE A 189 10.64 -8.08 8.75
C ILE A 189 10.06 -8.01 7.34
N VAL A 190 9.90 -9.17 6.70
CA VAL A 190 9.19 -9.27 5.43
C VAL A 190 7.76 -9.70 5.69
N ILE A 191 6.82 -8.90 5.21
CA ILE A 191 5.40 -9.24 5.15
C ILE A 191 5.07 -9.60 3.70
N ASP A 192 4.48 -10.78 3.53
CA ASP A 192 4.13 -11.35 2.24
C ASP A 192 2.60 -11.48 2.13
N PRO A 193 1.91 -10.49 1.53
CA PRO A 193 0.49 -10.64 1.25
C PRO A 193 0.32 -11.70 0.15
N GLY A 194 -0.31 -12.82 0.48
CA GLY A 194 -0.55 -13.93 -0.45
C GLY A 194 -1.22 -13.50 -1.75
N HIS A 195 -1.00 -14.25 -2.84
CA HIS A 195 -1.66 -14.04 -4.14
C HIS A 195 -1.36 -12.66 -4.77
N GLY A 196 -2.23 -12.17 -5.67
CA GLY A 196 -2.12 -10.85 -6.31
C GLY A 196 -2.18 -10.92 -7.84
N GLY A 197 -2.68 -9.85 -8.45
CA GLY A 197 -2.88 -9.71 -9.88
C GLY A 197 -3.79 -10.81 -10.44
N VAL A 198 -3.22 -11.63 -11.33
CA VAL A 198 -3.92 -12.73 -12.01
C VAL A 198 -4.26 -13.90 -11.08
N ASP A 199 -3.62 -13.99 -9.92
CA ASP A 199 -3.92 -14.99 -8.90
C ASP A 199 -4.87 -14.36 -7.86
N PRO A 200 -6.17 -14.69 -7.86
CA PRO A 200 -7.12 -14.18 -6.88
C PRO A 200 -6.97 -14.82 -5.49
N GLY A 201 -6.24 -15.94 -5.40
CA GLY A 201 -6.33 -16.88 -4.30
C GLY A 201 -7.71 -17.53 -4.21
N ALA A 202 -8.10 -17.92 -3.00
CA ALA A 202 -9.43 -18.41 -2.76
C ALA A 202 -10.48 -17.32 -3.07
N ILE A 203 -11.63 -17.76 -3.59
CA ILE A 203 -12.79 -16.91 -3.81
C ILE A 203 -13.81 -17.24 -2.72
N GLY A 204 -14.06 -16.27 -1.85
CA GLY A 204 -14.96 -16.38 -0.73
C GLY A 204 -16.42 -16.17 -1.11
N LEU A 205 -17.28 -16.10 -0.09
CA LEU A 205 -18.68 -15.73 -0.31
C LEU A 205 -18.75 -14.30 -0.87
N ASN A 206 -19.80 -14.02 -1.65
CA ASN A 206 -20.01 -12.71 -2.29
C ASN A 206 -18.87 -12.25 -3.21
N ASN A 207 -18.09 -13.19 -3.78
CA ASN A 207 -16.98 -12.91 -4.68
C ASN A 207 -15.85 -12.08 -4.06
N ILE A 208 -15.70 -12.16 -2.73
CA ILE A 208 -14.56 -11.57 -2.02
C ILE A 208 -13.31 -12.38 -2.37
N LEU A 209 -12.26 -11.70 -2.81
CA LEU A 209 -11.02 -12.33 -3.22
C LEU A 209 -10.01 -12.33 -2.07
N GLU A 210 -9.33 -13.46 -1.88
CA GLU A 210 -8.29 -13.60 -0.86
C GLU A 210 -7.17 -12.56 -1.06
N LYS A 211 -6.76 -12.29 -2.29
CA LYS A 211 -5.71 -11.31 -2.59
C LYS A 211 -5.98 -9.89 -2.07
N ASP A 212 -7.25 -9.49 -1.99
CA ASP A 212 -7.66 -8.16 -1.52
C ASP A 212 -7.66 -8.13 0.01
N MET A 213 -8.17 -9.20 0.62
CA MET A 213 -8.20 -9.39 2.07
C MET A 213 -6.80 -9.48 2.68
N THR A 214 -5.92 -10.26 2.03
CA THR A 214 -4.51 -10.39 2.42
C THR A 214 -3.79 -9.07 2.30
N MET A 215 -3.97 -8.31 1.21
CA MET A 215 -3.37 -6.98 1.06
C MET A 215 -3.83 -6.02 2.16
N THR A 216 -5.14 -5.92 2.36
CA THR A 216 -5.73 -5.01 3.36
C THR A 216 -5.16 -5.32 4.75
N THR A 217 -5.13 -6.59 5.14
CA THR A 217 -4.60 -7.00 6.45
C THR A 217 -3.09 -6.77 6.56
N ALA A 218 -2.33 -7.08 5.50
CA ALA A 218 -0.89 -6.92 5.47
C ALA A 218 -0.45 -5.46 5.62
N ASN A 219 -1.19 -4.51 5.04
CA ASN A 219 -0.92 -3.09 5.23
C ASN A 219 -1.06 -2.65 6.69
N VAL A 220 -2.08 -3.13 7.40
CA VAL A 220 -2.28 -2.86 8.83
C VAL A 220 -1.16 -3.47 9.67
N VAL A 221 -0.78 -4.72 9.37
CA VAL A 221 0.35 -5.42 10.02
C VAL A 221 1.65 -4.67 9.82
N ALA A 222 1.95 -4.30 8.57
CA ALA A 222 3.17 -3.59 8.21
C ALA A 222 3.26 -2.24 8.93
N GLN A 223 2.17 -1.47 8.97
CA GLN A 223 2.16 -0.19 9.67
C GLN A 223 2.45 -0.36 11.17
N LYS A 224 1.80 -1.31 11.86
CA LYS A 224 2.04 -1.53 13.29
C LYS A 224 3.46 -2.01 13.60
N LEU A 225 4.04 -2.82 12.72
CA LEU A 225 5.44 -3.25 12.85
C LEU A 225 6.41 -2.08 12.67
N ARG A 226 6.17 -1.19 11.70
CA ARG A 226 6.92 0.06 11.53
C ARG A 226 6.78 0.96 12.76
N ASP A 227 5.58 1.11 13.30
CA ASP A 227 5.32 1.88 14.52
C ASP A 227 6.05 1.29 15.74
N ALA A 228 6.22 -0.03 15.78
CA ALA A 228 7.02 -0.72 16.79
C ALA A 228 8.55 -0.57 16.60
N GLY A 229 8.98 0.01 15.47
CA GLY A 229 10.36 0.34 15.15
C GLY A 229 11.03 -0.59 14.14
N ALA A 230 10.35 -1.61 13.62
CA ALA A 230 10.92 -2.54 12.64
C ALA A 230 11.10 -1.89 11.26
N THR A 231 12.07 -2.39 10.50
CA THR A 231 12.13 -2.17 9.05
C THR A 231 11.25 -3.21 8.38
N VAL A 232 10.20 -2.76 7.68
CA VAL A 232 9.21 -3.65 7.05
C VAL A 232 9.30 -3.61 5.53
N ILE A 233 9.52 -4.77 4.93
CA ILE A 233 9.55 -4.96 3.47
C ILE A 233 8.31 -5.76 3.07
N MET A 234 7.58 -5.26 2.07
CA MET A 234 6.42 -5.96 1.52
C MET A 234 6.84 -6.71 0.25
N THR A 235 6.41 -7.96 0.06
CA THR A 235 6.66 -8.68 -1.22
C THR A 235 5.84 -8.11 -2.37
N ARG A 236 4.68 -7.52 -2.05
CA ARG A 236 3.87 -6.68 -2.92
C ARG A 236 3.18 -5.59 -2.10
N ASP A 237 3.01 -4.41 -2.70
CA ASP A 237 2.36 -3.23 -2.13
C ASP A 237 1.11 -2.79 -2.93
N ASN A 238 0.83 -3.45 -4.05
CA ASN A 238 -0.40 -3.27 -4.83
C ASN A 238 -0.90 -4.62 -5.41
N ASP A 239 -1.97 -4.59 -6.22
CA ASP A 239 -2.57 -5.76 -6.85
C ASP A 239 -1.80 -6.21 -8.10
N TYR A 240 -0.64 -6.82 -7.89
CA TYR A 240 0.12 -7.50 -8.93
C TYR A 240 0.59 -8.88 -8.48
N TYR A 241 0.82 -9.75 -9.46
CA TYR A 241 1.28 -11.11 -9.21
C TYR A 241 2.78 -11.13 -8.88
N VAL A 242 3.13 -11.83 -7.79
CA VAL A 242 4.51 -12.16 -7.42
C VAL A 242 4.63 -13.68 -7.32
N SER A 243 5.58 -14.26 -8.04
CA SER A 243 5.84 -15.71 -7.99
C SER A 243 6.33 -16.13 -6.61
N LEU A 244 6.10 -17.39 -6.23
CA LEU A 244 6.55 -17.94 -4.96
C LEU A 244 8.08 -17.83 -4.79
N GLU A 245 8.83 -18.02 -5.88
CA GLU A 245 10.29 -17.85 -5.89
C GLU A 245 10.69 -16.39 -5.59
N ASN A 246 10.06 -15.42 -6.25
CA ASN A 246 10.37 -14.00 -6.05
C ASN A 246 10.03 -13.55 -4.62
N ARG A 247 8.96 -14.07 -4.00
CA ARG A 247 8.64 -13.80 -2.59
C ARG A 247 9.77 -14.25 -1.66
N THR A 248 10.32 -15.44 -1.89
CA THR A 248 11.49 -15.91 -1.12
C THR A 248 12.75 -15.11 -1.45
N GLN A 249 12.89 -14.63 -2.68
CA GLN A 249 14.04 -13.83 -3.10
C GLN A 249 14.08 -12.47 -2.40
N VAL A 250 12.93 -11.79 -2.28
CA VAL A 250 12.79 -10.58 -1.45
C VAL A 250 13.33 -10.85 -0.04
N SER A 251 12.96 -11.98 0.56
CA SER A 251 13.46 -12.30 1.90
C SER A 251 14.98 -12.47 1.97
N ARG A 252 15.60 -13.06 0.94
CA ARG A 252 17.05 -13.24 0.87
C ARG A 252 17.79 -11.91 0.67
N ASP A 253 17.26 -11.03 -0.17
CA ASP A 253 17.93 -9.79 -0.58
C ASP A 253 18.00 -8.75 0.55
N TYR A 254 17.06 -8.80 1.49
CA TYR A 254 16.92 -7.80 2.56
C TYR A 254 17.42 -8.26 3.93
N ASN A 255 18.22 -9.34 4.02
CA ASN A 255 18.72 -9.89 5.29
C ASN A 255 17.61 -10.04 6.34
N THR A 256 16.54 -10.73 5.96
CA THR A 256 15.31 -10.84 6.74
C THR A 256 15.54 -11.60 8.05
N ASP A 257 15.09 -11.03 9.17
CA ASP A 257 15.07 -11.68 10.48
C ASP A 257 13.81 -12.53 10.69
N VAL A 258 12.68 -12.08 10.15
CA VAL A 258 11.37 -12.75 10.20
C VAL A 258 10.61 -12.55 8.88
N PHE A 259 10.14 -13.65 8.28
CA PHE A 259 9.25 -13.63 7.11
C PHE A 259 7.85 -14.15 7.50
N ILE A 260 6.80 -13.39 7.17
CA ILE A 260 5.42 -13.76 7.47
C ILE A 260 4.59 -13.64 6.20
N SER A 261 4.10 -14.79 5.71
CA SER A 261 3.11 -14.84 4.65
C SER A 261 1.71 -14.81 5.24
N LEU A 262 0.84 -13.95 4.71
CA LEU A 262 -0.54 -13.77 5.19
C LEU A 262 -1.51 -14.27 4.15
N HIS A 263 -2.39 -15.16 4.57
CA HIS A 263 -3.39 -15.85 3.76
C HIS A 263 -4.74 -15.87 4.47
N TYR A 264 -5.80 -16.17 3.71
CA TYR A 264 -7.08 -16.54 4.28
C TYR A 264 -7.59 -17.84 3.65
N ASN A 265 -7.93 -18.78 4.50
CA ASN A 265 -8.21 -20.15 4.10
C ASN A 265 -9.57 -20.28 3.41
N ALA A 266 -9.80 -21.42 2.79
CA ALA A 266 -11.09 -21.78 2.23
C ALA A 266 -11.39 -23.28 2.34
N HIS A 267 -12.68 -23.60 2.46
CA HIS A 267 -13.12 -24.98 2.53
C HIS A 267 -14.50 -25.14 1.88
N SER A 268 -14.76 -26.31 1.28
CA SER A 268 -16.03 -26.60 0.62
C SER A 268 -17.21 -26.69 1.59
N ALA A 269 -16.95 -27.14 2.82
CA ALA A 269 -17.91 -27.06 3.93
C ALA A 269 -17.78 -25.70 4.65
N HIS A 270 -18.78 -24.83 4.46
CA HIS A 270 -18.83 -23.45 4.96
C HIS A 270 -18.88 -23.29 6.49
N ASN A 271 -18.96 -24.38 7.25
CA ASN A 271 -18.88 -24.36 8.71
C ASN A 271 -17.45 -24.59 9.25
N VAL A 272 -16.50 -24.91 8.38
CA VAL A 272 -15.08 -25.03 8.75
C VAL A 272 -14.51 -23.63 8.93
N GLY A 273 -13.77 -23.43 10.02
CA GLY A 273 -13.25 -22.14 10.43
C GLY A 273 -12.03 -22.25 11.34
N GLY A 274 -11.43 -21.11 11.64
CA GLY A 274 -10.37 -20.88 12.60
C GLY A 274 -9.07 -20.34 12.00
N ILE A 275 -8.14 -19.95 12.86
CA ILE A 275 -6.82 -19.44 12.49
C ILE A 275 -5.78 -20.55 12.69
N GLU A 276 -4.88 -20.73 11.73
CA GLU A 276 -3.72 -21.64 11.84
C GLU A 276 -2.45 -20.98 11.34
N THR A 277 -1.31 -21.39 11.91
CA THR A 277 0.01 -20.90 11.53
C THR A 277 0.88 -22.07 11.07
N HIS A 278 1.42 -21.96 9.86
CA HIS A 278 2.26 -22.96 9.24
C HIS A 278 3.73 -22.58 9.35
N TYR A 279 4.57 -23.58 9.63
CA TYR A 279 6.03 -23.48 9.56
C TYR A 279 6.58 -24.66 8.75
N TYR A 280 7.82 -24.58 8.27
CA TYR A 280 8.48 -25.71 7.60
C TYR A 280 9.69 -26.20 8.38
N THR A 281 10.68 -25.34 8.56
CA THR A 281 11.91 -25.64 9.29
C THR A 281 11.65 -25.60 10.80
N GLY A 282 12.18 -26.54 11.58
CA GLY A 282 12.12 -26.48 13.04
C GLY A 282 12.99 -25.36 13.63
N GLY A 283 13.12 -25.31 14.96
CA GLY A 283 13.91 -24.27 15.63
C GLY A 283 13.23 -22.91 15.52
N ASN A 284 13.90 -21.93 14.93
CA ASN A 284 13.43 -20.54 14.92
C ASN A 284 12.05 -20.35 14.26
N SER A 285 11.76 -21.00 13.13
CA SER A 285 10.42 -20.87 12.51
C SER A 285 9.33 -21.55 13.34
N TYR A 286 9.67 -22.62 14.09
CA TYR A 286 8.74 -23.26 15.01
C TYR A 286 8.41 -22.34 16.19
N GLU A 287 9.43 -21.74 16.83
CA GLU A 287 9.20 -20.82 17.95
C GLU A 287 8.46 -19.55 17.49
N LEU A 288 8.80 -19.01 16.31
CA LEU A 288 8.06 -17.91 15.71
C LEU A 288 6.58 -18.26 15.49
N ALA A 289 6.29 -19.43 14.89
CA ALA A 289 4.92 -19.87 14.67
C ALA A 289 4.15 -20.04 15.99
N LYS A 290 4.82 -20.59 17.01
CA LYS A 290 4.24 -20.82 18.33
C LYS A 290 3.84 -19.51 19.02
N GLU A 291 4.74 -18.53 19.05
CA GLU A 291 4.45 -17.24 19.70
C GLU A 291 3.38 -16.44 18.92
N VAL A 292 3.46 -16.40 17.59
CA VAL A 292 2.47 -15.72 16.76
C VAL A 292 1.09 -16.36 16.87
N GLN A 293 0.98 -17.69 16.83
CA GLN A 293 -0.30 -18.37 17.01
C GLN A 293 -0.91 -18.09 18.38
N ALA A 294 -0.11 -18.14 19.46
CA ALA A 294 -0.61 -17.92 20.82
C ALA A 294 -1.19 -16.51 21.01
N GLU A 295 -0.55 -15.49 20.42
CA GLU A 295 -1.05 -14.12 20.47
C GLU A 295 -2.27 -13.92 19.57
N LEU A 296 -2.34 -14.55 18.39
CA LEU A 296 -3.53 -14.51 17.54
C LEU A 296 -4.75 -15.19 18.20
N ASP A 297 -4.54 -16.29 18.91
CA ASP A 297 -5.58 -16.98 19.68
C ASP A 297 -6.14 -16.08 20.80
N SER A 298 -5.33 -15.15 21.31
CA SER A 298 -5.70 -14.25 22.40
C SER A 298 -6.26 -12.91 21.90
N SER A 299 -5.80 -12.43 20.74
CA SER A 299 -6.16 -11.12 20.21
C SER A 299 -7.39 -11.13 19.31
N THR A 300 -7.74 -12.29 18.73
CA THR A 300 -8.84 -12.40 17.75
C THR A 300 -10.03 -13.19 18.30
N PRO A 301 -11.24 -12.99 17.76
CA PRO A 301 -12.42 -13.75 18.18
C PRO A 301 -12.51 -15.15 17.55
N LEU A 302 -11.60 -15.52 16.63
CA LEU A 302 -11.68 -16.78 15.91
C LEU A 302 -11.05 -17.92 16.71
N ARG A 303 -11.48 -19.15 16.41
CA ARG A 303 -10.95 -20.34 17.06
C ARG A 303 -9.51 -20.61 16.59
N GLY A 304 -8.57 -20.71 17.52
CA GLY A 304 -7.24 -21.27 17.24
C GLY A 304 -7.29 -22.71 16.75
N ARG A 305 -6.52 -23.02 15.72
CA ARG A 305 -6.32 -24.37 15.17
C ARG A 305 -4.90 -24.87 15.40
N GLY A 306 -4.05 -24.05 16.03
CA GLY A 306 -2.68 -24.38 16.39
C GLY A 306 -1.70 -24.21 15.23
N ILE A 307 -0.49 -24.72 15.45
CA ILE A 307 0.60 -24.66 14.48
C ILE A 307 0.71 -25.97 13.69
N GLN A 308 1.05 -25.85 12.40
CA GLN A 308 1.15 -26.99 11.48
C GLN A 308 2.49 -26.98 10.74
N GLN A 309 3.14 -28.14 10.62
CA GLN A 309 4.30 -28.25 9.74
C GLN A 309 3.82 -28.46 8.30
N SER A 310 4.22 -27.61 7.36
CA SER A 310 3.74 -27.66 5.97
C SER A 310 4.81 -27.22 4.99
N ALA A 311 4.83 -27.85 3.81
CA ALA A 311 5.88 -27.66 2.80
C ALA A 311 5.54 -26.57 1.77
N PHE A 312 4.89 -25.47 2.18
CA PHE A 312 4.61 -24.35 1.29
C PHE A 312 5.91 -23.69 0.83
N GLN A 313 6.01 -23.35 -0.45
CA GLN A 313 7.28 -22.93 -1.05
C GLN A 313 7.87 -21.70 -0.36
N VAL A 314 7.03 -20.71 -0.02
CA VAL A 314 7.45 -19.43 0.60
C VAL A 314 8.07 -19.57 1.99
N ILE A 315 7.79 -20.66 2.71
CA ILE A 315 8.40 -20.98 4.02
C ILE A 315 9.41 -22.13 3.94
N ARG A 316 9.32 -22.98 2.92
CA ARG A 316 10.25 -24.09 2.69
C ARG A 316 11.58 -23.62 2.11
N GLU A 317 11.53 -22.70 1.15
CA GLU A 317 12.70 -22.21 0.41
C GLU A 317 13.22 -20.89 0.96
N ASN A 318 12.73 -20.46 2.12
CA ASN A 318 13.18 -19.25 2.78
C ASN A 318 14.25 -19.55 3.82
N ASN A 319 15.34 -18.78 3.78
CA ASN A 319 16.48 -18.96 4.68
C ASN A 319 16.26 -18.26 6.03
N ALA A 320 15.37 -17.28 6.09
CA ALA A 320 14.96 -16.63 7.33
C ALA A 320 13.94 -17.50 8.09
N PRO A 321 13.85 -17.34 9.43
CA PRO A 321 12.69 -17.78 10.20
C PRO A 321 11.40 -17.33 9.51
N SER A 322 10.55 -18.28 9.14
CA SER A 322 9.45 -18.04 8.21
C SER A 322 8.20 -18.82 8.56
N ILE A 323 7.06 -18.12 8.50
CA ILE A 323 5.73 -18.68 8.76
C ILE A 323 4.72 -18.25 7.70
N LEU A 324 3.65 -19.02 7.54
CA LEU A 324 2.46 -18.66 6.78
C LEU A 324 1.25 -18.72 7.71
N VAL A 325 0.47 -17.64 7.79
CA VAL A 325 -0.67 -17.53 8.69
C VAL A 325 -1.96 -17.54 7.88
N GLU A 326 -2.83 -18.48 8.19
CA GLU A 326 -4.20 -18.56 7.68
C GLU A 326 -5.12 -17.83 8.65
N LEU A 327 -5.52 -16.62 8.29
CA LEU A 327 -6.19 -15.64 9.18
C LEU A 327 -7.70 -15.85 9.31
N GLY A 328 -8.18 -17.07 9.12
CA GLY A 328 -9.61 -17.41 9.08
C GLY A 328 -10.08 -17.83 7.69
N PHE A 329 -11.32 -18.30 7.58
CA PHE A 329 -11.86 -18.89 6.36
C PHE A 329 -12.79 -17.92 5.61
N ILE A 330 -12.40 -17.44 4.43
CA ILE A 330 -13.23 -16.52 3.61
C ILE A 330 -14.54 -17.14 3.10
N THR A 331 -14.62 -18.47 3.18
CA THR A 331 -15.79 -19.26 2.79
C THR A 331 -16.73 -19.54 3.97
N ASN A 332 -16.34 -19.20 5.20
CA ASN A 332 -17.18 -19.36 6.38
C ASN A 332 -17.97 -18.07 6.64
N PRO A 333 -19.30 -18.04 6.56
CA PRO A 333 -20.09 -16.82 6.68
C PRO A 333 -19.97 -16.16 8.05
N ASN A 334 -19.74 -16.95 9.12
CA ASN A 334 -19.58 -16.39 10.47
C ASN A 334 -18.22 -15.70 10.61
N GLU A 335 -17.16 -16.26 10.05
CA GLU A 335 -15.82 -15.66 10.10
C GLU A 335 -15.71 -14.49 9.13
N LEU A 336 -16.30 -14.61 7.95
CA LEU A 336 -16.31 -13.58 6.92
C LEU A 336 -16.86 -12.24 7.46
N ALA A 337 -17.86 -12.29 8.35
CA ALA A 337 -18.42 -11.11 9.01
C ALA A 337 -17.40 -10.37 9.90
N PHE A 338 -16.43 -11.07 10.47
CA PHE A 338 -15.37 -10.48 11.29
C PHE A 338 -14.15 -10.10 10.47
N ILE A 339 -13.65 -11.00 9.61
CA ILE A 339 -12.34 -10.82 8.95
C ILE A 339 -12.26 -9.59 8.05
N GLN A 340 -13.40 -9.16 7.50
CA GLN A 340 -13.50 -7.94 6.68
C GLN A 340 -13.43 -6.64 7.49
N THR A 341 -13.56 -6.71 8.82
CA THR A 341 -13.61 -5.51 9.66
C THR A 341 -12.21 -4.98 9.95
N GLN A 342 -12.10 -3.65 10.03
CA GLN A 342 -10.88 -2.98 10.47
C GLN A 342 -10.49 -3.37 11.89
N GLU A 343 -11.46 -3.66 12.75
CA GLU A 343 -11.23 -4.16 14.11
C GLU A 343 -10.48 -5.49 14.09
N TYR A 344 -10.95 -6.45 13.30
CA TYR A 344 -10.29 -7.74 13.15
C TYR A 344 -8.86 -7.61 12.62
N GLN A 345 -8.65 -6.80 11.59
CA GLN A 345 -7.33 -6.57 11.01
C GLN A 345 -6.37 -5.92 12.02
N ASN A 346 -6.86 -5.00 12.86
CA ASN A 346 -6.09 -4.43 13.96
C ASN A 346 -5.73 -5.46 15.03
N ASN A 347 -6.66 -6.34 15.36
CA ASN A 347 -6.46 -7.41 16.33
C ASN A 347 -5.42 -8.44 15.84
N VAL A 348 -5.49 -8.82 14.57
CA VAL A 348 -4.47 -9.63 13.89
C VAL A 348 -3.12 -8.94 13.95
N ALA A 349 -3.05 -7.66 13.58
CA ALA A 349 -1.81 -6.92 13.55
C ALA A 349 -1.18 -6.74 14.93
N ASN A 350 -2.00 -6.48 15.97
CA ASN A 350 -1.52 -6.46 17.36
C ASN A 350 -0.98 -7.84 17.77
N GLY A 351 -1.69 -8.91 17.46
CA GLY A 351 -1.27 -10.28 17.80
C GLY A 351 0.05 -10.67 17.11
N ILE A 352 0.22 -10.33 15.83
CA ILE A 352 1.47 -10.57 15.11
C ILE A 352 2.62 -9.76 15.71
N VAL A 353 2.41 -8.47 16.02
CA VAL A 353 3.45 -7.62 16.63
C VAL A 353 3.90 -8.19 17.97
N GLU A 354 2.97 -8.55 18.85
CA GLU A 354 3.30 -9.12 20.16
C GLU A 354 3.93 -10.50 20.04
N GLY A 355 3.47 -11.34 19.11
CA GLY A 355 4.07 -12.65 18.84
C GLY A 355 5.53 -12.53 18.40
N ILE A 356 5.84 -11.56 17.54
CA ILE A 356 7.22 -11.28 17.12
C ILE A 356 8.06 -10.72 18.29
N ARG A 357 7.51 -9.84 19.13
CA ARG A 357 8.20 -9.35 20.33
C ARG A 357 8.57 -10.49 21.27
N HIS A 358 7.63 -11.41 21.52
CA HIS A 358 7.87 -12.59 22.34
C HIS A 358 8.91 -13.52 21.72
N TYR A 359 8.89 -13.71 20.39
CA TYR A 359 9.91 -14.47 19.68
C TYR A 359 11.32 -13.87 19.83
N PHE A 360 11.49 -12.55 19.67
CA PHE A 360 12.80 -11.92 19.81
C PHE A 360 13.29 -11.79 21.26
N ALA A 361 12.42 -11.97 22.25
CA ALA A 361 12.77 -11.88 23.66
C ALA A 361 13.31 -13.20 24.25
N GLN A 362 13.37 -14.28 23.46
CA GLN A 362 13.77 -15.63 23.91
C GLN A 362 15.28 -15.80 24.14
#